data_AF-A0AAJ7SH28-F1
#
_entry.id   AF-A0AAJ7SH28-F1
#
_cell.length_a   1.000
_cell.length_b   1.000
_cell.length_c   1.000
_cell.angle_alpha   90.00
_cell.angle_beta   90.00
_cell.angle_gamma   90.00
#
_symmetry.space_group_name_H-M   'P 1'
#
loop_
_entity.id
_entity.type
_entity.pdbx_description
1 polymer ?
#
loop_
_entity_poly.entity_id
_entity_poly.type
_entity_poly.pdbx_seq_one_letter_code
_entity_poly.pdbx_strand_id
1 'polypeptide(L)'
;MATVDAAELKNIFLLFSFQYIFQISYRKEGSRMYELKAETEQECNNWVQAIDAASFSKMVLQKEELEQKHLHLVQIVESEKTAKWQYTQQCEELTVEIKKLRAELCTLKKEWRLTPSRPMILASDGTPALATSEESEEIKKIKKVQSFFRGWLCRRRWKQIVAEYISSPHAENMRKRNSLVFRMVESEEEYVEQLQLLVSCFLRPFKMAASSQKPPCTHDEVSSIFLNSETLMFLHQIFLKGLTARMESWPTLVLGSLSIRF
;
A
#
# COMPACT_ATOMS: atom_id res chain seq x y z
N MET A 1 36.37 -6.87 13.85
CA MET A 1 36.84 -6.26 12.59
C MET A 1 38.09 -7.03 12.18
N ALA A 2 37.95 -8.06 11.34
CA ALA A 2 39.08 -8.88 10.90
C ALA A 2 39.82 -8.15 9.78
N THR A 3 41.13 -8.32 9.67
CA THR A 3 41.95 -7.79 8.58
C THR A 3 42.63 -8.98 7.91
N VAL A 4 42.43 -9.11 6.60
CA VAL A 4 43.03 -10.17 5.79
C VAL A 4 44.25 -9.57 5.10
N ASP A 5 45.45 -10.00 5.52
CA ASP A 5 46.70 -9.61 4.86
C ASP A 5 47.08 -10.68 3.83
N ALA A 6 47.27 -10.25 2.59
CA ALA A 6 47.74 -11.08 1.49
C ALA A 6 49.17 -10.64 1.11
N ALA A 7 50.18 -11.25 1.72
CA ALA A 7 51.57 -11.00 1.32
C ALA A 7 52.50 -12.21 1.56
N GLU A 8 53.24 -12.53 0.48
CA GLU A 8 54.53 -13.22 0.41
C GLU A 8 54.65 -14.71 0.75
N LEU A 9 54.41 -15.57 -0.25
CA LEU A 9 55.11 -16.85 -0.41
C LEU A 9 55.38 -17.13 -1.90
N LYS A 10 56.24 -16.32 -2.53
CA LYS A 10 56.48 -16.36 -3.98
C LYS A 10 57.65 -17.25 -4.46
N ASN A 11 58.36 -18.01 -3.62
CA ASN A 11 59.63 -18.59 -4.13
C ASN A 11 60.14 -19.95 -3.63
N ILE A 12 59.38 -20.81 -2.93
CA ILE A 12 59.96 -22.10 -2.45
C ILE A 12 59.15 -23.39 -2.77
N PHE A 13 57.93 -23.33 -3.30
CA PHE A 13 57.17 -24.56 -3.60
C PHE A 13 56.61 -24.58 -5.02
N LEU A 14 57.50 -24.86 -6.00
CA LEU A 14 57.14 -25.20 -7.37
C LEU A 14 56.78 -26.70 -7.55
N LEU A 15 56.45 -27.42 -6.48
CA LEU A 15 56.09 -28.83 -6.52
C LEU A 15 54.95 -29.10 -5.54
N PHE A 16 53.83 -29.62 -6.06
CA PHE A 16 52.56 -30.04 -5.41
C PHE A 16 51.43 -29.00 -5.29
N SER A 17 50.44 -29.17 -6.18
CA SER A 17 49.05 -28.66 -6.20
C SER A 17 48.84 -27.17 -5.93
N PHE A 18 48.27 -26.45 -6.90
CA PHE A 18 47.62 -25.16 -6.67
C PHE A 18 46.60 -25.30 -5.53
N GLN A 19 46.99 -24.86 -4.34
CA GLN A 19 46.15 -24.92 -3.15
C GLN A 19 45.86 -23.48 -2.75
N TYR A 20 44.62 -23.03 -2.96
CA TYR A 20 44.19 -21.69 -2.60
C TYR A 20 43.88 -21.67 -1.11
N ILE A 21 44.69 -20.96 -0.34
CA ILE A 21 44.62 -20.96 1.13
C ILE A 21 44.30 -19.54 1.60
N PHE A 22 43.37 -19.41 2.54
CA PHE A 22 43.10 -18.16 3.24
C PHE A 22 43.05 -18.39 4.75
N GLN A 23 43.41 -17.35 5.51
CA GLN A 23 43.56 -17.43 6.96
C GLN A 23 42.62 -16.44 7.65
N ILE A 24 41.97 -16.91 8.71
CA ILE A 24 41.15 -16.08 9.59
C ILE A 24 41.92 -15.87 10.89
N SER A 25 42.23 -14.60 11.18
CA SER A 25 42.84 -14.17 12.43
C SER A 25 41.88 -13.25 13.20
N TYR A 26 41.83 -13.41 14.51
CA TYR A 26 41.03 -12.55 15.39
C TYR A 26 41.94 -11.50 16.02
N ARG A 27 41.47 -10.24 16.13
CA ARG A 27 42.24 -9.11 16.68
C ARG A 27 42.70 -9.24 18.14
N LYS A 28 42.23 -10.24 18.88
CA LYS A 28 42.58 -10.42 20.30
C LYS A 28 43.85 -11.26 20.40
N GLU A 29 44.92 -10.73 20.99
CA GLU A 29 46.18 -11.45 21.21
C GLU A 29 45.92 -12.81 21.90
N GLY A 30 46.51 -13.88 21.34
CA GLY A 30 46.34 -15.26 21.81
C GLY A 30 45.16 -16.04 21.19
N SER A 31 44.45 -15.48 20.22
CA SER A 31 43.34 -16.19 19.54
C SER A 31 43.84 -17.21 18.53
N ARG A 32 43.16 -18.36 18.43
CA ARG A 32 43.45 -19.41 17.44
C ARG A 32 43.34 -18.86 16.02
N MET A 33 44.33 -19.18 15.19
CA MET A 33 44.31 -18.88 13.76
C MET A 33 43.75 -20.09 13.02
N TYR A 34 42.85 -19.85 12.06
CA TYR A 34 42.23 -20.90 11.26
C TYR A 34 42.69 -20.77 9.82
N GLU A 35 43.25 -21.84 9.28
CA GLU A 35 43.73 -21.92 7.90
C GLU A 35 42.77 -22.80 7.09
N LEU A 36 42.22 -22.23 6.02
CA LEU A 36 41.15 -22.83 5.22
C LEU A 36 41.62 -22.95 3.78
N LYS A 37 41.28 -24.08 3.15
CA LYS A 37 41.68 -24.40 1.78
C LYS A 37 40.47 -24.43 0.88
N ALA A 38 40.59 -23.87 -0.31
CA ALA A 38 39.60 -23.90 -1.38
C ALA A 38 40.21 -24.55 -2.65
N GLU A 39 39.35 -25.15 -3.47
CA GLU A 39 39.78 -25.84 -4.70
C GLU A 39 40.07 -24.84 -5.83
N THR A 40 39.47 -23.66 -5.78
CA THR A 40 39.67 -22.58 -6.75
C THR A 40 39.87 -21.20 -6.09
N GLU A 41 40.53 -20.28 -6.81
CA GLU A 41 40.69 -18.88 -6.38
C GLU A 41 39.34 -18.19 -6.19
N GLN A 42 38.37 -18.53 -7.05
CA GLN A 42 37.04 -17.92 -7.02
C GLN A 42 36.23 -18.37 -5.81
N GLU A 43 36.34 -19.64 -5.42
CA GLU A 43 35.75 -20.11 -4.15
C GLU A 43 36.40 -19.45 -2.94
N CYS A 44 37.72 -19.29 -2.93
CA CYS A 44 38.44 -18.58 -1.88
C CYS A 44 37.90 -17.14 -1.72
N ASN A 45 37.79 -16.41 -2.83
CA ASN A 45 37.24 -15.05 -2.84
C ASN A 45 35.77 -15.01 -2.39
N ASN A 46 34.94 -15.98 -2.80
CA ASN A 46 33.55 -16.08 -2.36
C ASN A 46 33.44 -16.33 -0.86
N TRP A 47 34.28 -17.21 -0.29
CA TRP A 47 34.33 -17.47 1.15
C TRP A 47 34.76 -16.24 1.94
N VAL A 48 35.79 -15.54 1.48
CA VAL A 48 36.25 -14.30 2.14
C VAL A 48 35.14 -13.24 2.14
N GLN A 49 34.44 -13.06 1.01
CA GLN A 49 33.30 -12.13 0.93
C GLN A 49 32.13 -12.55 1.82
N ALA A 50 31.80 -13.84 1.86
CA ALA A 50 30.73 -14.36 2.70
C ALA A 50 31.02 -14.16 4.20
N ILE A 51 32.27 -14.38 4.61
CA ILE A 51 32.70 -14.22 6.00
C ILE A 51 32.73 -12.74 6.41
N ASP A 52 33.19 -11.85 5.54
CA ASP A 52 33.15 -10.40 5.78
C ASP A 52 31.71 -9.88 5.88
N ALA A 53 30.83 -10.37 4.99
CA ALA A 53 29.41 -10.05 5.02
C ALA A 53 28.70 -10.59 6.29
N ALA A 54 29.12 -11.74 6.82
CA ALA A 54 28.54 -12.42 7.98
C ALA A 54 29.08 -11.94 9.34
N SER A 55 29.55 -10.69 9.43
CA SER A 55 30.08 -10.13 10.67
C SER A 55 29.02 -10.03 11.77
N PHE A 56 29.23 -10.74 12.88
CA PHE A 56 28.35 -10.71 14.06
C PHE A 56 28.15 -9.29 14.60
N SER A 57 29.17 -8.43 14.59
CA SER A 57 29.04 -7.04 15.01
C SER A 57 28.06 -6.25 14.14
N LYS A 58 28.06 -6.48 12.82
CA LYS A 58 27.10 -5.85 11.89
C LYS A 58 25.68 -6.34 12.15
N MET A 59 25.52 -7.63 12.42
CA MET A 59 24.24 -8.24 12.76
C MET A 59 23.65 -7.69 14.07
N VAL A 60 24.49 -7.49 15.10
CA VAL A 60 24.08 -6.88 16.38
C VAL A 60 23.62 -5.44 16.18
N LEU A 61 24.37 -4.63 15.43
CA LEU A 61 23.98 -3.24 15.15
C LEU A 61 22.65 -3.16 14.38
N GLN A 62 22.44 -4.02 13.39
CA GLN A 62 21.18 -4.09 12.65
C GLN A 62 20.01 -4.49 13.54
N LYS A 63 20.23 -5.42 14.48
CA LYS A 63 19.23 -5.82 15.47
C LYS A 63 18.86 -4.64 16.39
N GLU A 64 19.85 -3.93 16.92
CA GLU A 64 19.63 -2.74 17.78
C GLU A 64 18.86 -1.64 17.04
N GLU A 65 19.23 -1.36 15.78
CA GLU A 65 18.51 -0.39 14.94
C GLU A 65 17.05 -0.81 14.71
N LEU A 66 16.81 -2.10 14.48
CA LEU A 66 15.46 -2.62 14.28
C LEU A 66 14.63 -2.56 15.58
N GLU A 67 15.23 -2.86 16.72
CA GLU A 67 14.59 -2.74 18.04
C GLU A 67 14.21 -1.27 18.33
N GLN A 68 15.07 -0.31 17.99
CA GLN A 68 14.74 1.11 18.11
C GLN A 68 13.56 1.52 17.21
N LYS A 69 13.54 1.07 15.96
CA LYS A 69 12.42 1.31 15.03
C LYS A 69 11.12 0.69 15.54
N HIS A 70 11.19 -0.51 16.10
CA HIS A 70 10.03 -1.19 16.69
C HIS A 70 9.46 -0.38 17.87
N LEU A 71 10.33 0.06 18.78
CA LEU A 71 9.91 0.87 19.94
C LEU A 71 9.22 2.18 19.51
N HIS A 72 9.78 2.86 18.51
CA HIS A 72 9.17 4.08 17.97
C HIS A 72 7.79 3.83 17.37
N LEU A 73 7.62 2.74 16.60
CA LEU A 73 6.33 2.36 16.05
C LEU A 73 5.30 2.05 17.14
N VAL A 74 5.70 1.36 18.20
CA VAL A 74 4.81 1.09 19.35
C VAL A 74 4.32 2.40 19.98
N GLN A 75 5.22 3.36 20.18
CA GLN A 75 4.87 4.67 20.73
C GLN A 75 3.90 5.45 19.83
N ILE A 76 4.10 5.41 18.50
CA ILE A 76 3.17 6.01 17.55
C ILE A 76 1.79 5.35 17.68
N VAL A 77 1.72 4.02 17.67
CA VAL A 77 0.45 3.29 17.77
C VAL A 77 -0.29 3.59 19.08
N GLU A 78 0.43 3.71 20.20
CA GLU A 78 -0.16 4.11 21.48
C GLU A 78 -0.69 5.55 21.45
N SER A 79 0.04 6.47 20.82
CA SER A 79 -0.41 7.85 20.64
C SER A 79 -1.64 7.96 19.72
N GLU A 80 -1.71 7.15 18.66
CA GLU A 80 -2.87 7.10 17.76
C GLU A 80 -4.10 6.49 18.46
N LYS A 81 -3.91 5.44 19.27
CA LYS A 81 -4.98 4.84 20.07
C LYS A 81 -5.58 5.85 21.05
N THR A 82 -4.73 6.59 21.77
CA THR A 82 -5.18 7.61 22.73
C THR A 82 -5.87 8.78 22.03
N ALA A 83 -5.32 9.28 20.92
CA ALA A 83 -5.96 10.33 20.12
C ALA A 83 -7.34 9.89 19.59
N LYS A 84 -7.44 8.68 19.02
CA LYS A 84 -8.72 8.12 18.54
C LYS A 84 -9.75 8.04 19.67
N TRP A 85 -9.34 7.57 20.85
CA TRP A 85 -10.21 7.48 22.02
C TRP A 85 -10.73 8.86 22.43
N GLN A 86 -9.86 9.88 22.50
CA GLN A 86 -10.24 11.26 22.80
C GLN A 86 -11.25 11.83 21.79
N TYR A 87 -11.02 11.64 20.48
CA TYR A 87 -11.98 12.09 19.46
C TYR A 87 -13.33 11.40 19.56
N THR A 88 -13.34 10.12 19.93
CA THR A 88 -14.58 9.36 20.14
C THR A 88 -15.36 9.94 21.30
N GLN A 89 -14.69 10.19 22.43
CA GLN A 89 -15.29 10.81 23.60
C GLN A 89 -15.85 12.21 23.29
N GLN A 90 -15.10 13.06 22.59
CA GLN A 90 -15.59 14.38 22.17
C GLN A 90 -16.83 14.28 21.28
N CYS A 91 -16.90 13.30 20.39
CA CYS A 91 -18.07 13.08 19.54
C CYS A 91 -19.29 12.66 20.37
N GLU A 92 -19.11 11.83 21.39
CA GLU A 92 -20.17 11.43 22.32
C GLU A 92 -20.69 12.61 23.14
N GLU A 93 -19.78 13.42 23.70
CA GLU A 93 -20.11 14.63 24.46
C GLU A 93 -20.91 15.63 23.61
N LEU A 94 -20.44 15.94 22.40
CA LEU A 94 -21.16 16.80 21.45
C LEU A 94 -22.53 16.21 21.07
N THR A 95 -22.64 14.89 20.97
CA THR A 95 -23.91 14.22 20.67
C THR A 95 -24.92 14.38 21.82
N VAL A 96 -24.45 14.26 23.07
CA VAL A 96 -25.27 14.50 24.26
C VAL A 96 -25.71 15.96 24.32
N GLU A 97 -24.80 16.90 24.05
CA GLU A 97 -25.11 18.33 24.07
C GLU A 97 -26.14 18.71 22.98
N ILE A 98 -26.00 18.17 21.77
CA ILE A 98 -27.01 18.33 20.71
C ILE A 98 -28.38 17.82 21.16
N LYS A 99 -28.45 16.68 21.86
CA LYS A 99 -29.72 16.15 22.38
C LYS A 99 -30.32 17.07 23.44
N LYS A 100 -29.49 17.59 24.35
CA LYS A 100 -29.90 18.54 25.40
C LYS A 100 -30.46 19.83 24.80
N LEU A 101 -29.71 20.47 23.91
CA LEU A 101 -30.14 21.69 23.22
C LEU A 101 -31.43 21.48 22.42
N ARG A 102 -31.61 20.31 21.78
CA ARG A 102 -32.88 19.97 21.11
C ARG A 102 -34.04 19.85 22.09
N ALA A 103 -33.82 19.27 23.27
CA ALA A 103 -34.84 19.17 24.31
C ALA A 103 -35.21 20.56 24.85
N GLU A 104 -34.22 21.40 25.15
CA GLU A 104 -34.40 22.79 25.60
C GLU A 104 -35.17 23.62 24.56
N LEU A 105 -34.82 23.51 23.28
CA LEU A 105 -35.56 24.17 22.20
C LEU A 105 -37.01 23.68 22.11
N CYS A 106 -37.26 22.38 22.32
CA CYS A 106 -38.61 21.83 22.36
C CYS A 106 -39.41 22.37 23.56
N THR A 107 -38.79 22.51 24.73
CA THR A 107 -39.44 23.08 25.93
C THR A 107 -39.71 24.56 25.77
N LEU A 108 -38.75 25.37 25.33
CA LEU A 108 -38.96 26.78 25.05
C LEU A 108 -40.04 26.97 23.99
N LYS A 109 -40.03 26.18 22.90
CA LYS A 109 -41.08 26.27 21.87
C LYS A 109 -42.47 25.95 22.43
N LYS A 110 -42.60 25.07 23.42
CA LYS A 110 -43.88 24.82 24.12
C LYS A 110 -44.25 25.99 25.03
N GLU A 111 -43.31 26.55 25.77
CA GLU A 111 -43.51 27.71 26.65
C GLU A 111 -43.93 28.96 25.87
N TRP A 112 -43.27 29.25 24.74
CA TRP A 112 -43.65 30.34 23.81
C TRP A 112 -45.04 30.15 23.18
N ARG A 113 -45.52 28.90 23.07
CA ARG A 113 -46.92 28.64 22.63
C ARG A 113 -47.93 28.86 23.74
N LEU A 114 -47.50 28.85 25.00
CA LEU A 114 -48.34 28.99 26.19
C LEU A 114 -48.30 30.41 26.78
N THR A 115 -47.32 31.24 26.43
CA THR A 115 -47.29 32.67 26.80
C THR A 115 -48.46 33.42 26.14
N PRO A 116 -49.43 33.95 26.92
CA PRO A 116 -50.55 34.70 26.41
C PRO A 116 -50.14 36.16 26.15
N SER A 117 -49.20 36.39 25.25
CA SER A 117 -48.96 37.72 24.68
C SER A 117 -49.78 37.87 23.40
N ARG A 118 -51.09 37.76 23.56
CA ARG A 118 -52.08 38.20 22.57
C ARG A 118 -53.09 39.03 23.37
N PRO A 119 -53.30 40.32 23.08
CA PRO A 119 -54.33 41.09 23.77
C PRO A 119 -55.66 40.37 23.51
N MET A 120 -56.27 39.85 24.58
CA MET A 120 -57.68 39.46 24.55
C MET A 120 -58.48 40.75 24.34
N ILE A 121 -58.89 41.01 23.10
CA ILE A 121 -59.97 41.94 22.83
C ILE A 121 -61.23 41.08 22.79
N LEU A 122 -62.12 41.29 23.77
CA LEU A 122 -63.50 40.83 23.68
C LEU A 122 -64.14 41.52 22.46
N ALA A 123 -64.46 40.76 21.43
CA ALA A 123 -65.48 41.16 20.47
C ALA A 123 -66.86 40.84 21.06
N SER A 124 -67.78 41.78 20.95
CA SER A 124 -69.11 41.78 21.58
C SER A 124 -70.13 40.79 20.99
N ASP A 125 -69.72 39.82 20.18
CA ASP A 125 -70.61 38.78 19.66
C ASP A 125 -69.95 37.41 19.81
N GLY A 126 -70.49 36.63 20.75
CA GLY A 126 -69.95 35.37 21.28
C GLY A 126 -69.85 34.23 20.27
N THR A 127 -68.90 34.33 19.33
CA THR A 127 -68.50 33.22 18.46
C THR A 127 -67.06 32.83 18.77
N PRO A 128 -66.76 31.56 19.12
CA PRO A 128 -65.38 31.10 19.24
C PRO A 128 -64.80 30.91 17.83
N ALA A 129 -64.37 32.00 17.22
CA ALA A 129 -63.56 31.94 16.01
C ALA A 129 -62.13 31.54 16.43
N LEU A 130 -61.80 30.27 16.20
CA LEU A 130 -60.45 29.74 16.28
C LEU A 130 -59.58 30.57 15.33
N ALA A 131 -58.84 31.54 15.87
CA ALA A 131 -57.91 32.35 15.08
C ALA A 131 -56.76 31.46 14.60
N THR A 132 -56.96 30.80 13.46
CA THR A 132 -55.91 30.32 12.57
C THR A 132 -55.19 31.55 11.99
N SER A 133 -54.55 32.36 12.83
CA SER A 133 -53.72 33.46 12.36
C SER A 133 -52.37 32.90 11.95
N GLU A 134 -52.27 32.67 10.64
CA GLU A 134 -51.13 33.02 9.81
C GLU A 134 -49.80 33.13 10.57
N GLU A 135 -49.00 32.08 10.50
CA GLU A 135 -47.56 32.17 10.75
C GLU A 135 -47.01 33.38 9.96
N SER A 136 -46.63 34.44 10.70
CA SER A 136 -46.20 35.73 10.14
C SER A 136 -45.24 35.49 8.98
N GLU A 137 -45.48 36.18 7.85
CA GLU A 137 -44.65 36.03 6.65
C GLU A 137 -43.15 36.20 6.95
N GLU A 138 -42.81 37.01 7.94
CA GLU A 138 -41.44 37.21 8.43
C GLU A 138 -40.84 35.92 8.99
N ILE A 139 -41.61 35.16 9.79
CA ILE A 139 -41.19 33.87 10.34
C ILE A 139 -40.96 32.86 9.21
N LYS A 140 -41.80 32.88 8.16
CA LYS A 140 -41.62 32.03 6.97
C LYS A 140 -40.35 32.42 6.20
N LYS A 141 -40.09 33.72 6.01
CA LYS A 141 -38.87 34.24 5.37
C LYS A 141 -37.62 33.85 6.15
N ILE A 142 -37.63 34.00 7.48
CA ILE A 142 -36.53 33.61 8.37
C ILE A 142 -36.26 32.11 8.25
N LYS A 143 -37.29 31.26 8.32
CA LYS A 143 -37.12 29.79 8.16
C LYS A 143 -36.55 29.41 6.79
N LYS A 144 -36.95 30.10 5.72
CA LYS A 144 -36.43 29.89 4.37
C LYS A 144 -34.94 30.23 4.28
N VAL A 145 -34.54 31.37 4.84
CA VAL A 145 -33.13 31.79 4.95
C VAL A 145 -32.34 30.81 5.81
N GLN A 146 -32.84 30.42 6.98
CA GLN A 146 -32.19 29.43 7.85
C GLN A 146 -32.02 28.07 7.17
N SER A 147 -33.02 27.59 6.43
CA SER A 147 -32.93 26.35 5.65
C SER A 147 -31.84 26.46 4.56
N PHE A 148 -31.78 27.60 3.86
CA PHE A 148 -30.73 27.87 2.89
C PHE A 148 -29.34 27.87 3.52
N PHE A 149 -29.14 28.58 4.65
CA PHE A 149 -27.86 28.61 5.35
C PHE A 149 -27.44 27.23 5.86
N ARG A 150 -28.37 26.44 6.42
CA ARG A 150 -28.08 25.06 6.85
C ARG A 150 -27.58 24.21 5.68
N GLY A 151 -28.28 24.23 4.55
CA GLY A 151 -27.87 23.50 3.34
C GLY A 151 -26.53 23.98 2.79
N TRP A 152 -26.31 25.30 2.76
CA TRP A 152 -25.07 25.91 2.30
C TRP A 152 -23.88 25.54 3.19
N LEU A 153 -24.02 25.63 4.52
CA LEU A 153 -22.99 25.25 5.48
C LEU A 153 -22.64 23.75 5.36
N CYS A 154 -23.64 22.87 5.21
CA CYS A 154 -23.39 21.44 4.99
C CYS A 154 -22.58 21.20 3.71
N ARG A 155 -22.92 21.86 2.59
CA ARG A 155 -22.17 21.73 1.33
C ARG A 155 -20.76 22.29 1.45
N ARG A 156 -20.59 23.43 2.12
CA ARG A 156 -19.27 24.04 2.36
C ARG A 156 -18.38 23.14 3.22
N ARG A 157 -18.91 22.60 4.32
CA ARG A 157 -18.18 21.66 5.19
C ARG A 157 -17.82 20.38 4.45
N TRP A 158 -18.74 19.82 3.66
CA TRP A 158 -18.46 18.64 2.81
C TRP A 158 -17.34 18.92 1.81
N LYS A 159 -17.37 20.06 1.11
CA LYS A 159 -16.30 20.46 0.19
C LYS A 159 -14.95 20.54 0.90
N GLN A 160 -14.91 21.08 2.12
CA GLN A 160 -13.68 21.14 2.92
C GLN A 160 -13.16 19.75 3.27
N ILE A 161 -14.02 18.88 3.82
CA ILE A 161 -13.66 17.50 4.17
C ILE A 161 -13.14 16.73 2.95
N VAL A 162 -13.81 16.86 1.81
CA VAL A 162 -13.40 16.19 0.56
C VAL A 162 -12.05 16.72 0.07
N ALA A 163 -11.83 18.04 0.11
CA ALA A 163 -10.56 18.62 -0.30
C ALA A 163 -9.41 18.14 0.60
N GLU A 164 -9.62 18.17 1.92
CA GLU A 164 -8.65 17.68 2.92
C GLU A 164 -8.34 16.19 2.71
N TYR A 165 -9.37 15.38 2.47
CA TYR A 165 -9.20 13.96 2.14
C TYR A 165 -8.41 13.76 0.85
N ILE A 166 -8.74 14.44 -0.24
CA ILE A 166 -8.04 14.32 -1.53
C ILE A 166 -6.56 14.71 -1.41
N SER A 167 -6.26 15.73 -0.60
CA SER A 167 -4.89 16.16 -0.32
C SER A 167 -4.19 15.32 0.77
N SER A 168 -4.90 14.42 1.45
CA SER A 168 -4.33 13.67 2.57
C SER A 168 -3.25 12.69 2.09
N PRO A 169 -2.18 12.46 2.89
CA PRO A 169 -1.16 11.47 2.59
C PRO A 169 -1.72 10.07 2.37
N HIS A 170 -2.79 9.70 3.09
CA HIS A 170 -3.46 8.41 2.93
C HIS A 170 -4.10 8.25 1.55
N ALA A 171 -4.85 9.26 1.08
CA ALA A 171 -5.47 9.23 -0.25
C ALA A 171 -4.42 9.25 -1.37
N GLU A 172 -3.30 9.94 -1.17
CA GLU A 172 -2.16 9.89 -2.09
C GLU A 172 -1.54 8.49 -2.15
N ASN A 173 -1.28 7.85 -1.00
CA ASN A 173 -0.74 6.49 -0.94
C ASN A 173 -1.70 5.46 -1.54
N MET A 174 -3.00 5.60 -1.32
CA MET A 174 -4.02 4.78 -1.98
C MET A 174 -4.00 4.94 -3.50
N ARG A 175 -3.89 6.18 -4.01
CA ARG A 175 -3.72 6.43 -5.45
C ARG A 175 -2.45 5.81 -6.01
N LYS A 176 -1.32 5.93 -5.31
CA LYS A 176 -0.04 5.31 -5.72
C LYS A 176 -0.15 3.78 -5.78
N ARG A 177 -0.71 3.16 -4.74
CA ARG A 177 -0.97 1.71 -4.70
C ARG A 177 -1.86 1.31 -5.88
N ASN A 178 -2.96 2.01 -6.10
CA ASN A 178 -3.91 1.70 -7.16
C ASN A 178 -3.28 1.86 -8.55
N SER A 179 -2.51 2.93 -8.76
CA SER A 179 -1.77 3.14 -10.02
C SER A 179 -0.75 2.03 -10.29
N LEU A 180 -0.06 1.52 -9.27
CA LEU A 180 0.84 0.36 -9.42
C LEU A 180 0.09 -0.89 -9.88
N VAL A 181 -1.09 -1.14 -9.31
CA VAL A 181 -1.93 -2.28 -9.70
C VAL A 181 -2.37 -2.18 -11.16
N PHE A 182 -2.85 -1.02 -11.59
CA PHE A 182 -3.25 -0.83 -13.00
C PHE A 182 -2.05 -1.01 -13.94
N ARG A 183 -0.92 -0.36 -13.65
CA ARG A 183 0.30 -0.51 -14.47
C ARG A 183 0.79 -1.94 -14.55
N MET A 184 0.69 -2.71 -13.46
CA MET A 184 1.09 -4.11 -13.45
C MET A 184 0.23 -4.94 -14.41
N VAL A 185 -1.10 -4.76 -14.39
CA VAL A 185 -1.99 -5.48 -15.31
C VAL A 185 -1.76 -5.04 -16.75
N GLU A 186 -1.66 -3.73 -17.01
CA GLU A 186 -1.35 -3.19 -18.33
C GLU A 186 -0.01 -3.74 -18.88
N SER A 187 1.03 -3.77 -18.05
CA SER A 187 2.33 -4.31 -18.45
C SER A 187 2.30 -5.82 -18.72
N GLU A 188 1.47 -6.56 -17.99
CA GLU A 188 1.31 -8.00 -18.20
C GLU A 188 0.53 -8.28 -19.49
N GLU A 189 -0.50 -7.47 -19.79
CA GLU A 189 -1.23 -7.51 -21.06
C GLU A 189 -0.29 -7.28 -22.25
N GLU A 190 0.52 -6.22 -22.20
CA GLU A 190 1.49 -5.90 -23.24
C GLU A 190 2.55 -7.00 -23.39
N TYR A 191 3.06 -7.54 -22.29
CA TYR A 191 4.05 -8.61 -22.32
C TYR A 191 3.52 -9.90 -22.95
N VAL A 192 2.29 -10.31 -22.61
CA VAL A 192 1.63 -11.47 -23.23
C VAL A 192 1.38 -11.23 -24.71
N GLU A 193 0.98 -10.03 -25.12
CA GLU A 193 0.79 -9.69 -26.54
C GLU A 193 2.10 -9.80 -27.33
N GLN A 194 3.21 -9.30 -26.79
CA GLN A 194 4.53 -9.42 -27.39
C GLN A 194 4.99 -10.88 -27.51
N LEU A 195 4.80 -11.69 -26.45
CA LEU A 195 5.09 -13.12 -26.50
C LEU A 195 4.22 -13.84 -27.54
N GLN A 196 2.95 -13.45 -27.66
CA GLN A 196 2.05 -14.02 -28.64
C GLN A 196 2.46 -13.67 -30.07
N LEU A 197 2.93 -12.45 -30.32
CA LEU A 197 3.52 -12.05 -31.60
C LEU A 197 4.79 -12.88 -31.90
N LEU A 198 5.70 -13.01 -30.93
CA LEU A 198 6.91 -13.83 -31.05
C LEU A 198 6.57 -15.28 -31.46
N VAL A 199 5.63 -15.90 -30.75
CA VAL A 199 5.27 -17.30 -30.99
C VAL A 199 4.52 -17.47 -32.33
N SER A 200 3.55 -16.61 -32.61
CA SER A 200 2.67 -16.77 -33.77
C SER A 200 3.32 -16.32 -35.08
N CYS A 201 4.07 -15.23 -35.08
CA CYS A 201 4.65 -14.64 -36.29
C CYS A 201 6.08 -15.12 -36.57
N PHE A 202 6.80 -15.63 -35.56
CA PHE A 202 8.18 -16.09 -35.75
C PHE A 202 8.32 -17.58 -35.45
N LEU A 203 8.12 -18.02 -34.20
CA LEU A 203 8.39 -19.41 -33.81
C LEU A 203 7.63 -20.43 -34.67
N ARG A 204 6.31 -20.26 -34.85
CA ARG A 204 5.50 -21.21 -35.64
C ARG A 204 5.93 -21.25 -37.10
N PRO A 205 6.07 -20.11 -37.83
CA PRO A 205 6.63 -20.12 -39.18
C PRO A 205 8.02 -20.76 -39.29
N PHE A 206 8.93 -20.51 -38.35
CA PHE A 206 10.26 -21.12 -38.34
C PHE A 206 10.20 -22.64 -38.09
N LYS A 207 9.36 -23.11 -37.15
CA LYS A 207 9.11 -24.54 -36.96
C LYS A 207 8.59 -25.21 -38.24
N MET A 208 7.67 -24.54 -38.96
CA MET A 208 7.14 -25.05 -40.23
C MET A 208 8.21 -25.08 -41.33
N ALA A 209 9.05 -24.04 -41.42
CA ALA A 209 10.15 -23.98 -42.40
C ALA A 209 11.21 -25.06 -42.15
N ALA A 210 11.52 -25.36 -40.88
CA ALA A 210 12.46 -26.40 -40.47
C ALA A 210 11.99 -27.82 -40.83
N SER A 211 10.68 -28.03 -41.00
CA SER A 211 10.10 -29.32 -41.44
C SER A 211 10.01 -29.49 -42.96
N SER A 212 10.52 -28.53 -43.75
CA SER A 212 10.48 -28.61 -45.22
C SER A 212 11.55 -29.57 -45.78
N GLN A 213 11.41 -29.99 -47.04
CA GLN A 213 12.34 -30.92 -47.67
C GLN A 213 13.77 -30.35 -47.86
N LYS A 214 13.93 -29.03 -47.87
CA LYS A 214 15.21 -28.32 -47.88
C LYS A 214 15.15 -27.18 -46.87
N PRO A 215 15.31 -27.48 -45.58
CA PRO A 215 15.05 -26.50 -44.54
C PRO A 215 16.14 -25.42 -44.52
N PRO A 216 15.77 -24.13 -44.47
CA PRO A 216 16.74 -23.04 -44.32
C PRO A 216 17.32 -22.96 -42.91
N CYS A 217 16.70 -23.62 -41.93
CA CYS A 217 17.14 -23.71 -40.54
C CYS A 217 16.73 -25.08 -39.97
N THR A 218 17.55 -25.66 -39.12
CA THR A 218 17.27 -26.95 -38.47
C THR A 218 16.34 -26.80 -37.27
N HIS A 219 15.71 -27.90 -36.85
CA HIS A 219 14.86 -27.91 -35.65
C HIS A 219 15.64 -27.55 -34.38
N ASP A 220 16.91 -27.96 -34.27
CA ASP A 220 17.77 -27.65 -33.13
C ASP A 220 18.12 -26.17 -33.05
N GLU A 221 18.40 -25.51 -34.19
CA GLU A 221 18.63 -24.06 -34.26
C GLU A 221 17.37 -23.29 -33.84
N VAL A 222 16.20 -23.67 -34.33
CA VAL A 222 14.92 -23.04 -33.94
C VAL A 222 14.67 -23.24 -32.44
N SER A 223 14.92 -24.44 -31.91
CA SER A 223 14.77 -24.74 -30.48
C SER A 223 15.74 -23.94 -29.62
N SER A 224 17.00 -23.77 -30.07
CA SER A 224 18.01 -22.98 -29.36
C SER A 224 17.72 -21.48 -29.40
N ILE A 225 17.11 -20.96 -30.47
CA ILE A 225 16.79 -19.53 -30.60
C ILE A 225 15.56 -19.16 -29.76
N PHE A 226 14.49 -19.95 -29.85
CA PHE A 226 13.20 -19.61 -29.23
C PHE A 226 12.96 -20.29 -27.88
N LEU A 227 13.78 -21.27 -27.49
CA LEU A 227 13.73 -21.99 -26.22
C LEU A 227 12.29 -22.38 -25.85
N ASN A 228 11.91 -22.22 -24.58
CA ASN A 228 10.59 -22.52 -24.06
C ASN A 228 9.63 -21.32 -24.17
N SER A 229 9.78 -20.44 -25.17
CA SER A 229 8.97 -19.23 -25.32
C SER A 229 7.47 -19.52 -25.47
N GLU A 230 7.09 -20.64 -26.08
CA GLU A 230 5.69 -21.08 -26.18
C GLU A 230 5.09 -21.47 -24.82
N THR A 231 5.88 -22.13 -23.96
CA THR A 231 5.48 -22.42 -22.57
C THR A 231 5.42 -21.15 -21.74
N LEU A 232 6.38 -20.24 -21.91
CA LEU A 232 6.39 -18.95 -21.22
C LEU A 232 5.14 -18.13 -21.55
N MET A 233 4.80 -18.01 -22.84
CA MET A 233 3.56 -17.37 -23.30
C MET A 233 2.32 -17.98 -22.63
N PHE A 234 2.25 -19.31 -22.54
CA PHE A 234 1.13 -19.99 -21.89
C PHE A 234 1.02 -19.66 -20.39
N LEU A 235 2.13 -19.66 -19.65
CA LEU A 235 2.16 -19.34 -18.23
C LEU A 235 1.73 -17.88 -17.97
N HIS A 236 2.29 -16.93 -18.71
CA HIS A 236 1.93 -15.52 -18.59
C HIS A 236 0.47 -15.26 -19.00
N GLN A 237 -0.05 -15.99 -19.99
CA GLN A 237 -1.48 -15.91 -20.33
C GLN A 237 -2.40 -16.41 -19.21
N ILE A 238 -2.00 -17.46 -18.47
CA ILE A 238 -2.74 -17.91 -17.27
C ILE A 238 -2.63 -16.86 -16.16
N PHE A 239 -1.45 -16.29 -15.94
CA PHE A 239 -1.23 -15.25 -14.95
C PHE A 239 -2.08 -14.02 -15.22
N LEU A 240 -2.07 -13.53 -16.46
CA LEU A 240 -2.89 -12.41 -16.91
C LEU A 240 -4.39 -12.66 -16.67
N LYS A 241 -4.91 -13.83 -17.06
CA LYS A 241 -6.30 -14.20 -16.77
C LYS A 241 -6.61 -14.16 -15.28
N GLY A 242 -5.67 -14.62 -14.44
CA GLY A 242 -5.76 -14.53 -12.99
C GLY A 242 -5.80 -13.09 -12.47
N LEU A 243 -5.01 -12.19 -13.04
CA LEU A 243 -4.99 -10.77 -12.71
C LEU A 243 -6.29 -10.07 -13.12
N THR A 244 -6.76 -10.28 -14.36
CA THR A 244 -8.00 -9.69 -14.86
C THR A 244 -9.21 -10.14 -14.03
N ALA A 245 -9.32 -11.43 -13.70
CA ALA A 245 -10.40 -11.94 -12.84
C ALA A 245 -10.39 -11.31 -11.45
N ARG A 246 -9.21 -11.01 -10.89
CA ARG A 246 -9.15 -10.28 -9.62
C ARG A 246 -9.56 -8.82 -9.80
N MET A 247 -9.22 -8.18 -10.92
CA MET A 247 -9.61 -6.79 -11.20
C MET A 247 -11.13 -6.58 -11.15
N GLU A 248 -11.94 -7.59 -11.43
CA GLU A 248 -13.40 -7.53 -11.26
C GLU A 248 -13.85 -7.24 -9.82
N SER A 249 -13.02 -7.56 -8.82
CA SER A 249 -13.27 -7.28 -7.39
C SER A 249 -12.79 -5.89 -6.93
N TRP A 250 -12.50 -4.98 -7.87
CA TRP A 250 -12.18 -3.60 -7.56
C TRP A 250 -13.35 -2.90 -6.83
N PRO A 251 -13.12 -2.05 -5.80
CA PRO A 251 -11.85 -1.56 -5.25
C PRO A 251 -11.31 -2.33 -4.04
N THR A 252 -11.93 -3.44 -3.64
CA THR A 252 -11.56 -4.24 -2.45
C THR A 252 -10.48 -5.30 -2.72
N LEU A 253 -9.86 -5.24 -3.89
CA LEU A 253 -8.79 -6.11 -4.38
C LEU A 253 -7.61 -6.26 -3.39
N VAL A 254 -7.19 -7.51 -3.16
CA VAL A 254 -5.97 -7.87 -2.43
C VAL A 254 -5.09 -8.76 -3.32
N LEU A 255 -3.95 -8.23 -3.80
CA LEU A 255 -3.07 -8.92 -4.76
C LEU A 255 -2.04 -9.87 -4.12
N GLY A 256 -1.77 -9.76 -2.82
CA GLY A 256 -0.70 -10.51 -2.16
C GLY A 256 -0.79 -12.03 -2.28
N SER A 257 -2.00 -12.59 -2.49
CA SER A 257 -2.19 -14.03 -2.66
C SER A 257 -1.83 -14.57 -4.05
N LEU A 258 -1.73 -13.71 -5.08
CA LEU A 258 -1.41 -14.13 -6.45
C LEU A 258 0.10 -14.28 -6.65
N SER A 259 0.92 -13.34 -6.14
CA SER A 259 2.39 -13.43 -6.21
C SER A 259 2.99 -14.60 -5.42
N ILE A 260 2.21 -15.29 -4.58
CA ILE A 260 2.65 -16.47 -3.82
C ILE A 260 2.28 -17.77 -4.57
N ARG A 261 1.36 -17.70 -5.54
CA ARG A 261 0.81 -18.87 -6.25
C ARG A 261 1.35 -19.07 -7.66
N PHE A 262 2.07 -18.08 -8.20
CA PHE A 262 2.83 -18.13 -9.45
C PHE A 262 4.31 -18.01 -9.12
#